data_AF-A0A4Q8QYE1-F1
#
_entry.id   AF-A0A4Q8QYE1-F1
#
_cell.length_a   1.000
_cell.length_b   1.000
_cell.length_c   1.000
_cell.angle_alpha   90.00
_cell.angle_beta   90.00
_cell.angle_gamma   90.00
#
_symmetry.space_group_name_H-M   'P 1'
#
loop_
_entity.id
_entity.type
_entity.pdbx_description
1 polymer ?
#
loop_
_entity_poly.entity_id
_entity_poly.type
_entity_poly.pdbx_seq_one_letter_code
_entity_poly.pdbx_strand_id
1 'polypeptide(L)'
;MRERFGKAGAALTRLPGHATFWLKALSQPNIDLTLRTHAGLRTRIVERPGSSLPQEELEALASQLRVVAAKTLPQESLTYGIFSGEPERLARAIITLICEEETGRPIAFNALSVMEVELDGAPIDVTHLGLVMVDPEVRGQGLSWVLYGMTALVLFARDGLRPKWISNVTQVPAVVGMVSETFSDVYPSPLSGARRSFAHLQLARGIMAHHRAVFGVGPEAGFDEERFVITDAYTGGSDALKKSFEIAPKHRNAIHGEFCARELDYARGDDVLQLGRIDLAGARRYLTSEVPAGSLPALIAASAVLALQRLVLPFFHWMDDTRAFGSLRPRSRDQKDGRR
;
A
#
# COMPACT_ATOMS: atom_id res chain seq x y z
N MET A 1 -41.67 3.17 -22.04
CA MET A 1 -40.49 3.74 -22.74
C MET A 1 -39.89 4.97 -22.03
N ARG A 2 -39.99 5.10 -20.70
CA ARG A 2 -39.58 6.30 -19.92
C ARG A 2 -38.50 6.07 -18.85
N GLU A 3 -37.99 4.84 -18.68
CA GLU A 3 -37.04 4.50 -17.60
C GLU A 3 -35.55 4.39 -18.02
N ARG A 4 -35.20 4.56 -19.30
CA ARG A 4 -33.81 4.41 -19.77
C ARG A 4 -32.96 5.69 -19.81
N PHE A 5 -33.54 6.87 -19.55
CA PHE A 5 -32.80 8.15 -19.64
C PHE A 5 -32.24 8.67 -18.30
N GLY A 6 -32.58 8.06 -17.16
CA GLY A 6 -32.11 8.53 -15.83
C GLY A 6 -30.68 8.11 -15.45
N LYS A 7 -30.10 7.10 -16.11
CA LYS A 7 -28.76 6.57 -15.75
C LYS A 7 -27.59 7.27 -16.45
N ALA A 8 -27.82 8.02 -17.53
CA ALA A 8 -26.76 8.72 -18.26
C ALA A 8 -26.33 10.04 -17.58
N GLY A 9 -27.25 10.73 -16.89
CA GLY A 9 -26.97 12.02 -16.22
C GLY A 9 -26.09 11.91 -14.98
N ALA A 10 -26.13 10.78 -14.25
CA ALA A 10 -25.35 10.58 -13.03
C ALA A 10 -23.87 10.22 -13.27
N ALA A 11 -23.51 9.82 -14.49
CA ALA A 11 -22.11 9.57 -14.87
C ALA A 11 -21.39 10.86 -15.29
N LEU A 12 -22.11 11.82 -15.88
CA LEU A 12 -21.57 13.09 -16.36
C LEU A 12 -21.27 14.10 -15.24
N THR A 13 -21.95 14.01 -14.09
CA THR A 13 -21.68 14.84 -12.91
C THR A 13 -20.48 14.37 -12.08
N ARG A 14 -19.90 13.20 -12.37
CA ARG A 14 -18.73 12.62 -11.66
C ARG A 14 -17.38 13.01 -12.25
N LEU A 15 -17.34 13.38 -13.53
CA LEU A 15 -16.12 13.71 -14.27
C LEU A 15 -15.33 14.93 -13.71
N PRO A 16 -15.97 16.02 -13.25
CA PRO A 16 -15.23 17.16 -12.70
C PRO A 16 -14.44 16.81 -11.43
N GLY A 17 -15.02 16.00 -10.54
CA GLY A 17 -14.42 15.64 -9.26
C GLY A 17 -13.15 14.78 -9.39
N HIS A 18 -13.10 13.88 -10.36
CA HIS A 18 -11.94 13.00 -10.57
C HIS A 18 -10.76 13.72 -11.23
N ALA A 19 -11.00 14.64 -12.17
CA ALA A 19 -9.92 15.45 -12.76
C ALA A 19 -9.31 16.40 -11.73
N THR A 20 -10.13 17.05 -10.91
CA THR A 20 -9.67 17.90 -9.79
C THR A 20 -8.90 17.09 -8.74
N PHE A 21 -9.29 15.84 -8.47
CA PHE A 21 -8.56 14.93 -7.58
C PHE A 21 -7.13 14.70 -8.08
N TRP A 22 -6.95 14.28 -9.33
CA TRP A 22 -5.63 14.01 -9.89
C TRP A 22 -4.77 15.27 -9.96
N LEU A 23 -5.35 16.41 -10.31
CA LEU A 23 -4.66 17.71 -10.29
C LEU A 23 -4.16 18.08 -8.89
N LYS A 24 -4.97 17.89 -7.84
CA LYS A 24 -4.54 18.13 -6.45
C LYS A 24 -3.48 17.12 -6.00
N ALA A 25 -3.68 15.84 -6.31
CA ALA A 25 -2.74 14.76 -5.95
C ALA A 25 -1.33 15.00 -6.50
N LEU A 26 -1.24 15.51 -7.73
CA LEU A 26 0.01 15.73 -8.43
C LEU A 26 0.66 17.09 -8.14
N SER A 27 -0.08 18.06 -7.58
CA SER A 27 0.43 19.43 -7.33
C SER A 27 0.85 19.68 -5.88
N GLN A 28 0.38 18.90 -4.90
CA GLN A 28 0.70 19.09 -3.50
C GLN A 28 2.06 18.48 -3.10
N PRO A 29 2.81 19.12 -2.18
CA PRO A 29 4.08 18.59 -1.67
C PRO A 29 3.91 17.32 -0.80
N ASN A 30 2.76 17.17 -0.14
CA ASN A 30 2.31 15.93 0.51
C ASN A 30 0.85 15.70 0.12
N ILE A 31 0.45 14.45 -0.10
CA ILE A 31 -0.94 14.11 -0.41
C ILE A 31 -1.83 14.37 0.82
N ASP A 32 -2.83 15.22 0.70
CA ASP A 32 -4.03 15.21 1.55
C ASP A 32 -5.27 15.37 0.68
N LEU A 33 -5.92 14.24 0.38
CA LEU A 33 -6.99 14.17 -0.58
C LEU A 33 -8.22 13.52 0.03
N THR A 34 -9.37 14.15 -0.20
CA THR A 34 -10.68 13.58 0.08
C THR A 34 -11.39 13.26 -1.23
N LEU A 35 -11.98 12.07 -1.32
CA LEU A 35 -12.85 11.67 -2.43
C LEU A 35 -14.01 10.78 -1.96
N ARG A 36 -15.07 10.73 -2.77
CA ARG A 36 -16.14 9.74 -2.62
C ARG A 36 -15.79 8.51 -3.45
N THR A 37 -15.51 7.39 -2.79
CA THR A 37 -15.20 6.12 -3.48
C THR A 37 -16.43 5.25 -3.66
N HIS A 38 -17.42 5.38 -2.78
CA HIS A 38 -18.71 4.69 -2.81
C HIS A 38 -19.84 5.65 -2.43
N ALA A 39 -21.08 5.28 -2.73
CA ALA A 39 -22.24 6.06 -2.28
C ALA A 39 -22.29 6.10 -0.74
N GLY A 40 -22.37 7.29 -0.16
CA GLY A 40 -22.41 7.48 1.29
C GLY A 40 -21.07 7.27 2.01
N LEU A 41 -19.96 7.02 1.29
CA LEU A 41 -18.63 6.86 1.89
C LEU A 41 -17.66 7.94 1.40
N ARG A 42 -16.92 8.49 2.36
CA ARG A 42 -15.82 9.43 2.15
C ARG A 42 -14.50 8.72 2.42
N THR A 43 -13.55 8.85 1.51
CA THR A 43 -12.18 8.36 1.68
C THR A 43 -11.21 9.54 1.76
N ARG A 44 -10.35 9.57 2.79
CA ARG A 44 -9.23 10.51 2.91
C ARG A 44 -7.91 9.75 2.75
N ILE A 45 -7.01 10.23 1.91
CA ILE A 45 -5.62 9.74 1.81
C ILE A 45 -4.71 10.85 2.32
N VAL A 46 -3.88 10.54 3.31
CA VAL A 46 -2.89 11.47 3.88
C VAL A 46 -1.51 10.84 3.83
N GLU A 47 -0.56 11.53 3.20
CA GLU A 47 0.85 11.14 3.16
C GLU A 47 1.65 11.89 4.22
N ARG A 48 2.51 11.14 4.91
CA ARG A 48 3.41 11.60 5.98
C ARG A 48 2.71 12.46 7.03
N PRO A 49 1.57 12.00 7.61
CA PRO A 49 0.74 12.80 8.51
C PRO A 49 1.51 13.44 9.65
N GLY A 50 2.54 12.77 10.20
CA GLY A 50 3.38 13.32 11.27
C GLY A 50 4.22 14.55 10.87
N SER A 51 4.34 14.84 9.58
CA SER A 51 5.05 16.02 9.05
C SER A 51 4.16 16.96 8.23
N SER A 52 2.98 16.48 7.80
CA SER A 52 2.08 17.21 6.91
C SER A 52 0.84 17.76 7.61
N LEU A 53 0.44 17.20 8.76
CA LEU A 53 -0.71 17.66 9.52
C LEU A 53 -0.29 18.46 10.76
N PRO A 54 -1.08 19.47 11.17
CA PRO A 54 -1.00 20.03 12.51
C PRO A 54 -1.23 18.98 13.61
N GLN A 55 -0.68 19.19 14.79
CA GLN A 55 -0.77 18.25 15.92
C GLN A 55 -2.22 17.85 16.26
N GLU A 56 -3.15 18.82 16.27
CA GLU A 56 -4.57 18.56 16.55
C GLU A 56 -5.21 17.63 15.50
N GLU A 57 -4.90 17.83 14.22
CA GLU A 57 -5.39 16.96 13.14
C GLU A 57 -4.75 15.58 13.18
N LEU A 58 -3.47 15.49 13.57
CA LEU A 58 -2.76 14.24 13.75
C LEU A 58 -3.37 13.40 14.88
N GLU A 59 -3.68 14.03 16.01
CA GLU A 59 -4.35 13.41 17.15
C GLU A 59 -5.76 12.95 16.79
N ALA A 60 -6.51 13.79 16.06
CA ALA A 60 -7.83 13.42 15.54
C ALA A 60 -7.77 12.22 14.59
N LEU A 61 -6.79 12.19 13.68
CA LEU A 61 -6.56 11.06 12.78
C LEU A 61 -6.24 9.80 13.58
N ALA A 62 -5.30 9.85 14.52
CA ALA A 62 -4.94 8.71 15.37
C ALA A 62 -6.15 8.20 16.17
N SER A 63 -6.98 9.11 16.70
CA SER A 63 -8.23 8.75 17.38
C SER A 63 -9.18 7.99 16.45
N GLN A 64 -9.39 8.46 15.22
CA GLN A 64 -10.21 7.77 14.23
C GLN A 64 -9.69 6.37 13.88
N LEU A 65 -8.36 6.20 13.77
CA LEU A 65 -7.76 4.88 13.55
C LEU A 65 -8.02 3.94 14.73
N ARG A 66 -7.89 4.43 15.97
CA ARG A 66 -8.18 3.65 17.19
C ARG A 66 -9.65 3.22 17.26
N VAL A 67 -10.59 4.05 16.80
CA VAL A 67 -12.03 3.68 16.77
C VAL A 67 -12.26 2.44 15.92
N VAL A 68 -11.67 2.36 14.72
CA VAL A 68 -11.79 1.18 13.86
C VAL A 68 -11.05 -0.01 14.47
N ALA A 69 -9.84 0.23 14.98
CA ALA A 69 -8.98 -0.82 15.53
C ALA A 69 -9.58 -1.48 16.78
N ALA A 70 -10.21 -0.71 17.67
CA ALA A 70 -10.86 -1.20 18.89
C ALA A 70 -12.00 -2.21 18.63
N LYS A 71 -12.54 -2.25 17.41
CA LYS A 71 -13.54 -3.25 17.00
C LYS A 71 -12.92 -4.57 16.54
N THR A 72 -11.61 -4.58 16.31
CA THR A 72 -10.89 -5.71 15.73
C THR A 72 -9.75 -6.23 16.59
N LEU A 73 -9.26 -5.41 17.52
CA LEU A 73 -8.15 -5.70 18.41
C LEU A 73 -8.51 -5.41 19.87
N PRO A 74 -7.84 -6.09 20.83
CA PRO A 74 -7.84 -5.70 22.24
C PRO A 74 -7.33 -4.26 22.42
N GLN A 75 -7.82 -3.57 23.47
CA GLN A 75 -7.45 -2.17 23.73
C GLN A 75 -5.96 -1.97 23.99
N GLU A 76 -5.29 -2.95 24.59
CA GLU A 76 -3.85 -2.92 24.90
C GLU A 76 -2.98 -2.81 23.65
N SER A 77 -3.50 -3.25 22.49
CA SER A 77 -2.81 -3.22 21.19
C SER A 77 -2.93 -1.88 20.46
N LEU A 78 -3.63 -0.91 21.03
CA LEU A 78 -3.90 0.41 20.42
C LEU A 78 -2.87 1.49 20.78
N THR A 79 -1.73 1.10 21.34
CA THR A 79 -0.66 2.01 21.76
C THR A 79 0.58 1.94 20.86
N TYR A 80 0.67 0.96 19.97
CA TYR A 80 1.84 0.72 19.13
C TYR A 80 1.72 1.32 17.72
N GLY A 81 2.87 1.69 17.14
CA GLY A 81 3.00 2.05 15.72
C GLY A 81 2.13 3.26 15.34
N ILE A 82 1.27 3.08 14.35
CA ILE A 82 0.36 4.12 13.83
C ILE A 82 -0.68 4.56 14.85
N PHE A 83 -0.92 3.78 15.90
CA PHE A 83 -1.88 4.09 16.94
C PHE A 83 -1.29 4.93 18.07
N SER A 84 0.03 5.10 18.14
CA SER A 84 0.67 5.94 19.16
C SER A 84 0.29 7.41 19.04
N GLY A 85 0.10 7.90 17.81
CA GLY A 85 -0.05 9.33 17.51
C GLY A 85 1.28 10.08 17.50
N GLU A 86 2.41 9.39 17.67
CA GLU A 86 3.75 9.98 17.62
C GLU A 86 4.06 10.49 16.20
N PRO A 87 4.41 11.78 16.04
CA PRO A 87 4.75 12.37 14.74
C PRO A 87 5.86 11.58 14.02
N GLU A 88 6.88 11.11 14.74
CA GLU A 88 8.01 10.38 14.16
C GLU A 88 7.57 9.06 13.52
N ARG A 89 6.61 8.36 14.15
CA ARG A 89 6.04 7.10 13.64
C ARG A 89 5.18 7.33 12.41
N LEU A 90 4.48 8.46 12.37
CA LEU A 90 3.56 8.84 11.31
C LEU A 90 4.22 9.66 10.18
N ALA A 91 5.47 10.10 10.34
CA ALA A 91 6.22 10.87 9.35
C ALA A 91 6.57 10.07 8.09
N ARG A 92 6.54 8.73 8.15
CA ARG A 92 6.76 7.82 7.01
C ARG A 92 5.52 7.02 6.62
N ALA A 93 4.38 7.33 7.24
CA ALA A 93 3.12 6.63 7.00
C ALA A 93 2.35 7.23 5.83
N ILE A 94 1.48 6.43 5.21
CA ILE A 94 0.46 6.90 4.28
C ILE A 94 -0.85 6.27 4.70
N ILE A 95 -1.78 7.10 5.15
CA ILE A 95 -3.03 6.67 5.77
C ILE A 95 -4.16 6.86 4.78
N THR A 96 -4.91 5.78 4.54
CA THR A 96 -6.17 5.80 3.82
C THR A 96 -7.28 5.53 4.81
N LEU A 97 -8.10 6.52 5.11
CA LEU A 97 -9.22 6.42 6.05
C LEU A 97 -10.54 6.47 5.29
N ILE A 98 -11.45 5.55 5.58
CA ILE A 98 -12.81 5.53 5.04
C ILE A 98 -13.80 5.82 6.17
N CYS A 99 -14.64 6.82 5.97
CA CYS A 99 -15.71 7.20 6.88
C CYS A 99 -17.07 7.18 6.18
N GLU A 100 -18.12 6.95 6.95
CA GLU A 100 -19.49 7.27 6.56
C GLU A 100 -19.64 8.78 6.34
N GLU A 101 -20.29 9.17 5.26
CA GLU A 101 -20.44 10.58 4.90
C GLU A 101 -21.47 11.31 5.78
N GLU A 102 -22.53 10.63 6.20
CA GLU A 102 -23.60 11.20 7.02
C GLU A 102 -23.18 11.43 8.46
N THR A 103 -22.49 10.45 9.06
CA THR A 103 -22.15 10.46 10.49
C THR A 103 -20.70 10.87 10.75
N GLY A 104 -19.83 10.82 9.74
CA GLY A 104 -18.38 10.96 9.90
C GLY A 104 -17.71 9.77 10.58
N ARG A 105 -18.46 8.69 10.89
CA ARG A 105 -17.94 7.51 11.60
C ARG A 105 -16.86 6.81 10.77
N PRO A 106 -15.66 6.57 11.32
CA PRO A 106 -14.63 5.81 10.61
C PRO A 106 -15.00 4.32 10.60
N ILE A 107 -14.87 3.69 9.44
CA ILE A 107 -15.28 2.29 9.22
C ILE A 107 -14.16 1.39 8.71
N ALA A 108 -13.13 1.94 8.09
CA ALA A 108 -11.97 1.18 7.64
C ALA A 108 -10.76 2.08 7.45
N PHE A 109 -9.57 1.51 7.58
CA PHE A 109 -8.35 2.18 7.16
C PHE A 109 -7.29 1.23 6.62
N ASN A 110 -6.38 1.78 5.82
CA ASN A 110 -5.09 1.19 5.48
C ASN A 110 -3.99 2.16 5.94
N ALA A 111 -2.90 1.62 6.46
CA ALA A 111 -1.72 2.37 6.84
C ALA A 111 -0.46 1.78 6.21
N LEU A 112 0.00 2.40 5.13
CA LEU A 112 1.27 2.07 4.48
C LEU A 112 2.43 2.69 5.26
N SER A 113 3.61 2.12 5.13
CA SER A 113 4.87 2.73 5.60
C SER A 113 5.91 2.72 4.49
N VAL A 114 6.71 3.78 4.39
CA VAL A 114 7.81 3.87 3.44
C VAL A 114 9.12 3.58 4.15
N MET A 115 9.86 2.58 3.66
CA MET A 115 11.17 2.16 4.17
C MET A 115 12.25 2.54 3.17
N GLU A 116 13.31 3.19 3.62
CA GLU A 116 14.48 3.45 2.79
C GLU A 116 15.48 2.29 2.94
N VAL A 117 15.80 1.63 1.83
CA VAL A 117 16.65 0.42 1.79
C VAL A 117 17.71 0.59 0.72
N GLU A 118 18.93 0.14 0.99
CA GLU A 118 19.97 0.15 -0.03
C GLU A 118 19.75 -0.97 -1.06
N LEU A 119 19.78 -0.59 -2.34
CA LEU A 119 19.79 -1.51 -3.47
C LEU A 119 20.88 -1.07 -4.44
N ASP A 120 21.82 -1.97 -4.73
CA ASP A 120 22.95 -1.72 -5.63
C ASP A 120 23.78 -0.47 -5.24
N GLY A 121 23.95 -0.24 -3.94
CA GLY A 121 24.70 0.89 -3.38
C GLY A 121 23.95 2.23 -3.40
N ALA A 122 22.66 2.24 -3.71
CA ALA A 122 21.83 3.44 -3.71
C ALA A 122 20.62 3.28 -2.77
N PRO A 123 20.24 4.32 -2.01
CA PRO A 123 19.01 4.30 -1.23
C PRO A 123 17.80 4.28 -2.16
N ILE A 124 16.86 3.38 -1.89
CA ILE A 124 15.57 3.30 -2.58
C ILE A 124 14.42 3.21 -1.58
N ASP A 125 13.26 3.71 -1.97
CA ASP A 125 12.04 3.57 -1.18
C ASP A 125 11.32 2.25 -1.49
N VAL A 126 10.98 1.51 -0.43
CA VAL A 126 10.10 0.33 -0.44
C VAL A 126 8.82 0.67 0.30
N THR A 127 7.68 0.64 -0.38
CA THR A 127 6.36 0.89 0.23
C THR A 127 5.81 -0.40 0.84
N HIS A 128 5.75 -0.47 2.16
CA HIS A 128 5.07 -1.55 2.86
C HIS A 128 3.56 -1.38 2.83
N LEU A 129 2.83 -2.41 2.38
CA LEU A 129 1.36 -2.43 2.30
C LEU A 129 0.68 -2.33 3.66
N GLY A 130 1.39 -2.67 4.73
CA GLY A 130 1.05 -2.33 6.10
C GLY A 130 -0.30 -2.85 6.56
N LEU A 131 -0.86 -2.14 7.53
CA LEU A 131 -2.00 -2.61 8.31
C LEU A 131 -3.31 -2.20 7.65
N VAL A 132 -4.20 -3.18 7.48
CA VAL A 132 -5.58 -2.93 7.03
C VAL A 132 -6.56 -3.39 8.08
N MET A 133 -7.46 -2.49 8.44
CA MET A 133 -8.56 -2.78 9.36
C MET A 133 -9.87 -2.33 8.76
N VAL A 134 -10.87 -3.18 8.93
CA VAL A 134 -12.25 -2.95 8.48
C VAL A 134 -13.16 -3.35 9.62
N ASP A 135 -14.06 -2.43 9.98
CA ASP A 135 -15.15 -2.66 10.93
C ASP A 135 -15.86 -3.98 10.56
N PRO A 136 -15.93 -4.97 11.48
CA PRO A 136 -16.55 -6.26 11.19
C PRO A 136 -17.95 -6.16 10.59
N GLU A 137 -18.73 -5.13 10.96
CA GLU A 137 -20.12 -4.91 10.51
C GLU A 137 -20.21 -4.55 9.02
N VAL A 138 -19.14 -4.04 8.42
CA VAL A 138 -19.12 -3.56 7.01
C VAL A 138 -18.15 -4.33 6.12
N ARG A 139 -17.62 -5.46 6.60
CA ARG A 139 -16.77 -6.35 5.80
C ARG A 139 -17.54 -6.91 4.60
N GLY A 140 -16.81 -7.18 3.51
CA GLY A 140 -17.40 -7.74 2.28
C GLY A 140 -18.07 -6.72 1.36
N GLN A 141 -18.11 -5.43 1.71
CA GLN A 141 -18.67 -4.36 0.87
C GLN A 141 -17.74 -3.87 -0.27
N GLY A 142 -16.74 -4.68 -0.65
CA GLY A 142 -15.83 -4.34 -1.74
C GLY A 142 -14.82 -3.22 -1.43
N LEU A 143 -14.56 -2.90 -0.15
CA LEU A 143 -13.64 -1.84 0.24
C LEU A 143 -12.16 -2.16 -0.04
N SER A 144 -11.81 -3.42 -0.30
CA SER A 144 -10.44 -3.90 -0.44
C SER A 144 -9.66 -3.17 -1.55
N TRP A 145 -10.30 -2.85 -2.69
CA TRP A 145 -9.61 -2.12 -3.76
C TRP A 145 -9.20 -0.71 -3.29
N VAL A 146 -10.06 -0.02 -2.56
CA VAL A 146 -9.73 1.31 -2.00
C VAL A 146 -8.56 1.21 -1.03
N LEU A 147 -8.58 0.21 -0.16
CA LEU A 147 -7.61 0.06 0.92
C LEU A 147 -6.24 -0.44 0.46
N TYR A 148 -6.18 -1.33 -0.53
CA TYR A 148 -4.92 -1.96 -0.94
C TYR A 148 -4.29 -1.36 -2.20
N GLY A 149 -5.08 -0.91 -3.17
CA GLY A 149 -4.53 -0.54 -4.47
C GLY A 149 -4.76 0.90 -4.92
N MET A 150 -5.79 1.60 -4.43
CA MET A 150 -5.98 3.00 -4.79
C MET A 150 -4.79 3.87 -4.36
N THR A 151 -4.33 3.72 -3.13
CA THR A 151 -3.19 4.48 -2.60
C THR A 151 -1.90 4.11 -3.31
N ALA A 152 -1.68 2.82 -3.60
CA ALA A 152 -0.53 2.37 -4.40
C ALA A 152 -0.54 3.00 -5.81
N LEU A 153 -1.69 3.04 -6.48
CA LEU A 153 -1.84 3.70 -7.79
C LEU A 153 -1.57 5.20 -7.74
N VAL A 154 -2.07 5.89 -6.70
CA VAL A 154 -1.82 7.34 -6.54
C VAL A 154 -0.33 7.60 -6.36
N LEU A 155 0.37 6.80 -5.55
CA LEU A 155 1.81 6.93 -5.35
C LEU A 155 2.61 6.60 -6.61
N PHE A 156 2.18 5.58 -7.37
CA PHE A 156 2.77 5.24 -8.66
C PHE A 156 2.62 6.38 -9.67
N ALA A 157 1.42 6.96 -9.78
CA ALA A 157 1.15 8.10 -10.65
C ALA A 157 1.93 9.35 -10.25
N ARG A 158 2.03 9.64 -8.94
CA ARG A 158 2.76 10.79 -8.41
C ARG A 158 4.24 10.74 -8.70
N ASP A 159 4.84 9.56 -8.71
CA ASP A 159 6.25 9.38 -9.03
C ASP A 159 6.52 9.21 -10.54
N GLY A 160 5.62 9.75 -11.37
CA GLY A 160 5.76 9.74 -12.81
C GLY A 160 5.65 8.36 -13.45
N LEU A 161 4.91 7.43 -12.83
CA LEU A 161 4.77 6.04 -13.27
C LEU A 161 6.10 5.26 -13.32
N ARG A 162 7.08 5.67 -12.50
CA ARG A 162 8.30 4.89 -12.29
C ARG A 162 7.98 3.66 -11.43
N PRO A 163 8.49 2.46 -11.77
CA PRO A 163 8.25 1.28 -10.97
C PRO A 163 8.72 1.47 -9.52
N LYS A 164 7.90 1.08 -8.54
CA LYS A 164 8.25 1.14 -7.11
C LYS A 164 8.25 -0.25 -6.51
N TRP A 165 9.14 -0.45 -5.54
CA TRP A 165 9.15 -1.66 -4.74
C TRP A 165 8.05 -1.61 -3.68
N ILE A 166 7.36 -2.73 -3.52
CA ILE A 166 6.37 -2.93 -2.47
C ILE A 166 6.79 -4.10 -1.59
N SER A 167 6.46 -4.02 -0.31
CA SER A 167 6.59 -5.14 0.61
C SER A 167 5.25 -5.47 1.28
N ASN A 168 5.07 -6.73 1.62
CA ASN A 168 3.94 -7.23 2.39
C ASN A 168 4.45 -8.25 3.41
N VAL A 169 3.94 -8.20 4.63
CA VAL A 169 4.27 -9.13 5.71
C VAL A 169 2.96 -9.67 6.24
N THR A 170 2.76 -10.98 6.13
CA THR A 170 1.48 -11.58 6.52
C THR A 170 1.55 -13.09 6.69
N GLN A 171 0.69 -13.63 7.54
CA GLN A 171 0.35 -15.06 7.60
C GLN A 171 -0.99 -15.37 6.93
N VAL A 172 -1.67 -14.39 6.34
CA VAL A 172 -3.04 -14.54 5.82
C VAL A 172 -3.02 -14.95 4.34
N PRO A 173 -3.53 -16.15 3.98
CA PRO A 173 -3.49 -16.62 2.60
C PRO A 173 -4.20 -15.72 1.59
N ALA A 174 -5.32 -15.10 1.98
CA ALA A 174 -6.02 -14.14 1.13
C ALA A 174 -5.14 -12.93 0.74
N VAL A 175 -4.31 -12.45 1.67
CA VAL A 175 -3.42 -11.31 1.43
C VAL A 175 -2.24 -11.75 0.57
N VAL A 176 -1.65 -12.92 0.83
CA VAL A 176 -0.61 -13.51 -0.01
C VAL A 176 -1.08 -13.59 -1.47
N GLY A 177 -2.28 -14.12 -1.68
CA GLY A 177 -2.86 -14.22 -3.02
C GLY A 177 -3.13 -12.87 -3.67
N MET A 178 -3.69 -11.92 -2.93
CA MET A 178 -3.93 -10.57 -3.44
C MET A 178 -2.63 -9.91 -3.91
N VAL A 179 -1.55 -10.01 -3.13
CA VAL A 179 -0.26 -9.43 -3.50
C VAL A 179 0.32 -10.13 -4.72
N SER A 180 0.35 -11.46 -4.73
CA SER A 180 0.84 -12.27 -5.85
C SER A 180 0.10 -12.02 -7.15
N GLU A 181 -1.21 -11.75 -7.09
CA GLU A 181 -2.04 -11.49 -8.26
C GLU A 181 -1.96 -10.03 -8.72
N THR A 182 -1.81 -9.08 -7.80
CA THR A 182 -1.85 -7.64 -8.08
C THR A 182 -0.54 -7.10 -8.63
N PHE A 183 0.58 -7.45 -8.00
CA PHE A 183 1.88 -6.84 -8.27
C PHE A 183 2.70 -7.66 -9.28
N SER A 184 3.75 -7.04 -9.81
CA SER A 184 4.72 -7.68 -10.70
C SER A 184 5.92 -8.18 -9.91
N ASP A 185 6.63 -9.16 -10.48
CA ASP A 185 7.88 -9.71 -9.91
C ASP A 185 7.77 -10.11 -8.43
N VAL A 186 6.64 -10.67 -7.99
CA VAL A 186 6.42 -10.98 -6.58
C VAL A 186 7.21 -12.22 -6.15
N TYR A 187 8.00 -12.10 -5.09
CA TYR A 187 8.64 -13.21 -4.40
C TYR A 187 8.60 -13.06 -2.87
N PRO A 188 8.31 -14.14 -2.11
CA PRO A 188 7.89 -15.44 -2.60
C PRO A 188 6.42 -15.42 -3.08
N SER A 189 6.10 -16.33 -3.99
CA SER A 189 4.76 -16.47 -4.55
C SER A 189 4.56 -17.91 -5.03
N PRO A 190 3.36 -18.50 -4.87
CA PRO A 190 3.06 -19.84 -5.37
C PRO A 190 2.78 -19.90 -6.86
N LEU A 191 2.73 -18.74 -7.54
CA LEU A 191 2.48 -18.67 -8.96
C LEU A 191 3.68 -19.19 -9.76
N SER A 192 3.41 -19.85 -10.89
CA SER A 192 4.45 -20.34 -11.78
C SER A 192 5.32 -19.19 -12.30
N GLY A 193 6.64 -19.41 -12.27
CA GLY A 193 7.60 -18.41 -12.72
C GLY A 193 8.05 -17.40 -11.65
N ALA A 194 7.48 -17.44 -10.43
CA ALA A 194 8.02 -16.69 -9.31
C ALA A 194 9.47 -17.12 -9.03
N ARG A 195 10.41 -16.15 -9.05
CA ARG A 195 11.83 -16.40 -8.83
C ARG A 195 12.43 -15.34 -7.94
N ARG A 196 13.27 -15.76 -7.00
CA ARG A 196 14.09 -14.86 -6.20
C ARG A 196 15.16 -14.23 -7.10
N SER A 197 15.15 -12.91 -7.20
CA SER A 197 16.27 -12.18 -7.82
C SER A 197 17.25 -11.70 -6.75
N PHE A 198 18.42 -11.23 -7.17
CA PHE A 198 19.38 -10.61 -6.25
C PHE A 198 18.80 -9.35 -5.58
N ALA A 199 17.99 -8.57 -6.30
CA ALA A 199 17.30 -7.41 -5.73
C ALA A 199 16.35 -7.82 -4.59
N HIS A 200 15.58 -8.90 -4.77
CA HIS A 200 14.74 -9.42 -3.69
C HIS A 200 15.56 -9.73 -2.43
N LEU A 201 16.72 -10.38 -2.60
CA LEU A 201 17.59 -10.74 -1.49
C LEU A 201 18.16 -9.53 -0.76
N GLN A 202 18.69 -8.55 -1.50
CA GLN A 202 19.23 -7.32 -0.90
C GLN A 202 18.15 -6.54 -0.16
N LEU A 203 16.98 -6.41 -0.76
CA LEU A 203 15.86 -5.69 -0.13
C LEU A 203 15.38 -6.40 1.13
N ALA A 204 15.18 -7.71 1.08
CA ALA A 204 14.74 -8.47 2.24
C ALA A 204 15.75 -8.36 3.40
N ARG A 205 17.05 -8.48 3.12
CA ARG A 205 18.12 -8.28 4.10
C ARG A 205 18.10 -6.88 4.69
N GLY A 206 18.06 -5.84 3.86
CA GLY A 206 18.07 -4.45 4.32
C GLY A 206 16.83 -4.10 5.13
N ILE A 207 15.66 -4.59 4.73
CA ILE A 207 14.41 -4.46 5.49
C ILE A 207 14.55 -5.13 6.86
N MET A 208 15.00 -6.38 6.90
CA MET A 208 15.10 -7.14 8.14
C MET A 208 16.25 -6.68 9.05
N ALA A 209 17.25 -5.98 8.52
CA ALA A 209 18.32 -5.40 9.32
C ALA A 209 17.90 -4.07 9.98
N HIS A 210 17.11 -3.23 9.30
CA HIS A 210 16.89 -1.84 9.73
C HIS A 210 15.44 -1.46 9.99
N HIS A 211 14.47 -2.23 9.50
CA HIS A 211 13.06 -1.83 9.46
C HIS A 211 12.10 -2.82 10.12
N ARG A 212 12.60 -3.79 10.90
CA ARG A 212 11.78 -4.75 11.66
C ARG A 212 10.65 -4.11 12.46
N ALA A 213 10.91 -2.96 13.06
CA ALA A 213 9.92 -2.23 13.86
C ALA A 213 8.68 -1.81 13.03
N VAL A 214 8.79 -1.68 11.71
CA VAL A 214 7.63 -1.37 10.85
C VAL A 214 6.57 -2.47 10.93
N PHE A 215 6.98 -3.71 11.17
CA PHE A 215 6.08 -4.87 11.25
C PHE A 215 5.62 -5.18 12.68
N GLY A 216 6.16 -4.48 13.68
CA GLY A 216 5.85 -4.76 15.09
C GLY A 216 6.45 -6.05 15.62
N VAL A 217 7.40 -6.67 14.91
CA VAL A 217 8.08 -7.88 15.39
C VAL A 217 9.02 -7.55 16.56
N GLY A 218 9.10 -8.45 17.53
CA GLY A 218 9.99 -8.29 18.68
C GLY A 218 11.44 -8.69 18.37
N PRO A 219 12.37 -8.46 19.31
CA PRO A 219 13.81 -8.69 19.10
C PRO A 219 14.19 -10.17 18.89
N GLU A 220 13.41 -11.09 19.45
CA GLU A 220 13.56 -12.54 19.30
C GLU A 220 13.13 -13.09 17.94
N ALA A 221 12.36 -12.32 17.15
CA ALA A 221 11.93 -12.74 15.83
C ALA A 221 13.15 -13.05 14.93
N GLY A 222 13.11 -14.18 14.23
CA GLY A 222 14.14 -14.61 13.29
C GLY A 222 13.84 -14.17 11.85
N PHE A 223 14.76 -14.43 10.93
CA PHE A 223 14.49 -14.29 9.50
C PHE A 223 15.12 -15.44 8.73
N ASP A 224 14.27 -16.27 8.13
CA ASP A 224 14.63 -17.29 7.17
C ASP A 224 14.76 -16.64 5.79
N GLU A 225 16.00 -16.34 5.41
CA GLU A 225 16.34 -15.69 4.15
C GLU A 225 16.09 -16.56 2.91
N GLU A 226 16.07 -17.89 3.06
CA GLU A 226 15.82 -18.78 1.94
C GLU A 226 14.35 -18.71 1.52
N ARG A 227 13.45 -18.72 2.52
CA ARG A 227 12.00 -18.74 2.30
C ARG A 227 11.34 -17.37 2.38
N PHE A 228 12.07 -16.34 2.82
CA PHE A 228 11.56 -15.02 3.17
C PHE A 228 10.46 -15.12 4.24
N VAL A 229 10.75 -15.87 5.30
CA VAL A 229 9.83 -16.05 6.43
C VAL A 229 10.42 -15.35 7.66
N ILE A 230 9.64 -14.46 8.25
CA ILE A 230 9.93 -13.88 9.55
C ILE A 230 9.40 -14.86 10.58
N THR A 231 10.30 -15.49 11.32
CA THR A 231 9.91 -16.51 12.30
C THR A 231 9.59 -15.87 13.63
N ASP A 232 8.56 -16.34 14.32
CA ASP A 232 8.15 -15.80 15.63
C ASP A 232 7.87 -14.28 15.57
N ALA A 233 7.09 -13.86 14.57
CA ALA A 233 6.84 -12.45 14.23
C ALA A 233 5.88 -11.75 15.21
N TYR A 234 5.18 -12.48 16.07
CA TYR A 234 4.08 -12.00 16.91
C TYR A 234 4.46 -11.91 18.39
N THR A 235 5.65 -11.41 18.67
CA THR A 235 6.21 -11.29 20.04
C THR A 235 6.38 -9.83 20.49
N GLY A 236 6.12 -8.88 19.59
CA GLY A 236 6.21 -7.45 19.83
C GLY A 236 4.85 -6.74 19.75
N GLY A 237 4.83 -5.55 19.17
CA GLY A 237 3.61 -4.75 19.00
C GLY A 237 2.56 -5.37 18.06
N SER A 238 2.90 -6.43 17.34
CA SER A 238 2.01 -7.17 16.44
C SER A 238 1.26 -8.32 17.11
N ASP A 239 1.55 -8.72 18.36
CA ASP A 239 1.09 -9.98 18.97
C ASP A 239 -0.43 -10.24 18.80
N ALA A 240 -1.26 -9.23 19.09
CA ALA A 240 -2.72 -9.34 18.96
C ALA A 240 -3.24 -9.52 17.52
N LEU A 241 -2.38 -9.44 16.51
CA LEU A 241 -2.70 -9.73 15.11
C LEU A 241 -2.51 -11.21 14.75
N LYS A 242 -1.94 -12.02 15.66
CA LYS A 242 -1.67 -13.44 15.42
C LYS A 242 -2.97 -14.20 15.13
N LYS A 243 -2.95 -15.02 14.07
CA LYS A 243 -4.08 -15.85 13.66
C LYS A 243 -3.62 -17.30 13.53
N SER A 244 -4.50 -18.24 13.85
CA SER A 244 -4.30 -19.62 13.41
C SER A 244 -4.58 -19.77 11.92
N PHE A 245 -4.08 -20.84 11.31
CA PHE A 245 -4.37 -21.11 9.91
C PHE A 245 -5.88 -21.25 9.67
N GLU A 246 -6.60 -21.90 10.58
CA GLU A 246 -8.03 -22.22 10.48
C GLU A 246 -8.89 -20.96 10.42
N ILE A 247 -8.54 -19.94 11.21
CA ILE A 247 -9.28 -18.67 11.25
C ILE A 247 -8.81 -17.65 10.22
N ALA A 248 -7.58 -17.80 9.70
CA ALA A 248 -7.02 -16.87 8.73
C ALA A 248 -7.84 -16.90 7.42
N PRO A 249 -8.29 -15.73 6.92
CA PRO A 249 -9.04 -15.65 5.67
C PRO A 249 -8.33 -16.34 4.51
N LYS A 250 -9.05 -17.24 3.83
CA LYS A 250 -8.51 -18.01 2.70
C LYS A 250 -8.68 -17.25 1.39
N HIS A 251 -7.71 -17.41 0.50
CA HIS A 251 -7.86 -16.96 -0.88
C HIS A 251 -8.83 -17.89 -1.62
N ARG A 252 -9.54 -17.35 -2.62
CA ARG A 252 -10.43 -18.14 -3.51
C ARG A 252 -9.70 -19.25 -4.26
N ASN A 253 -8.41 -19.07 -4.50
CA ASN A 253 -7.53 -20.04 -5.15
C ASN A 253 -6.71 -20.77 -4.08
N ALA A 254 -6.90 -22.08 -3.98
CA ALA A 254 -6.34 -22.92 -2.93
C ALA A 254 -4.81 -22.90 -2.85
N ILE A 255 -4.12 -22.66 -3.98
CA ILE A 255 -2.64 -22.66 -4.05
C ILE A 255 -2.00 -21.71 -3.03
N HIS A 256 -2.65 -20.58 -2.72
CA HIS A 256 -2.13 -19.61 -1.76
C HIS A 256 -2.32 -20.09 -0.33
N GLY A 257 -3.41 -20.81 -0.05
CA GLY A 257 -3.64 -21.48 1.23
C GLY A 257 -2.63 -22.60 1.46
N GLU A 258 -2.42 -23.44 0.46
CA GLU A 258 -1.45 -24.53 0.48
C GLU A 258 -0.01 -24.03 0.63
N PHE A 259 0.32 -22.93 -0.06
CA PHE A 259 1.60 -22.25 0.11
C PHE A 259 1.82 -21.81 1.55
N CYS A 260 0.89 -21.07 2.14
CA CYS A 260 1.06 -20.58 3.51
C CYS A 260 1.12 -21.75 4.51
N ALA A 261 0.28 -22.77 4.35
CA ALA A 261 0.29 -23.95 5.21
C ALA A 261 1.63 -24.72 5.18
N ARG A 262 2.31 -24.71 4.04
CA ARG A 262 3.61 -25.37 3.87
C ARG A 262 4.77 -24.50 4.38
N GLU A 263 4.74 -23.20 4.11
CA GLU A 263 5.88 -22.32 4.41
C GLU A 263 5.89 -21.82 5.85
N LEU A 264 4.72 -21.68 6.50
CA LEU A 264 4.58 -20.99 7.79
C LEU A 264 4.26 -21.94 8.94
N ASP A 265 4.94 -21.74 10.06
CA ASP A 265 4.51 -22.27 11.36
C ASP A 265 3.59 -21.24 12.05
N TYR A 266 2.27 -21.48 11.98
CA TYR A 266 1.27 -20.64 12.62
C TYR A 266 1.27 -20.71 14.15
N ALA A 267 1.75 -21.83 14.73
CA ALA A 267 1.82 -21.98 16.18
C ALA A 267 2.95 -21.13 16.74
N ARG A 268 4.12 -21.13 16.07
CA ARG A 268 5.20 -20.18 16.36
C ARG A 268 4.76 -18.75 16.05
N GLY A 269 4.06 -18.53 14.93
CA GLY A 269 3.61 -17.22 14.50
C GLY A 269 4.53 -16.65 13.42
N ASP A 270 4.69 -17.41 12.36
CA ASP A 270 5.51 -16.99 11.22
C ASP A 270 4.72 -16.11 10.25
N ASP A 271 5.39 -15.13 9.66
CA ASP A 271 4.86 -14.32 8.55
C ASP A 271 5.73 -14.48 7.31
N VAL A 272 5.11 -14.47 6.12
CA VAL A 272 5.86 -14.36 4.86
C VAL A 272 6.13 -12.89 4.52
N LEU A 273 7.38 -12.57 4.20
CA LEU A 273 7.80 -11.29 3.64
C LEU A 273 7.77 -11.37 2.11
N GLN A 274 6.71 -10.88 1.49
CA GLN A 274 6.64 -10.74 0.04
C GLN A 274 7.19 -9.40 -0.40
N LEU A 275 7.99 -9.43 -1.46
CA LEU A 275 8.51 -8.28 -2.16
C LEU A 275 8.03 -8.36 -3.61
N GLY A 276 7.65 -7.22 -4.17
CA GLY A 276 7.23 -7.12 -5.55
C GLY A 276 7.33 -5.70 -6.05
N ARG A 277 6.73 -5.43 -7.21
CA ARG A 277 6.77 -4.11 -7.85
C ARG A 277 5.40 -3.66 -8.29
N ILE A 278 5.08 -2.40 -8.04
CA ILE A 278 4.05 -1.71 -8.79
C ILE A 278 4.69 -1.11 -10.04
N ASP A 279 4.22 -1.54 -11.20
CA ASP A 279 4.61 -1.03 -12.50
C ASP A 279 3.36 -0.84 -13.37
N LEU A 280 3.54 -0.43 -14.63
CA LEU A 280 2.42 -0.20 -15.52
C LEU A 280 1.59 -1.47 -15.79
N ALA A 281 2.22 -2.65 -15.79
CA ALA A 281 1.55 -3.92 -16.00
C ALA A 281 0.70 -4.31 -14.79
N GLY A 282 1.25 -4.17 -13.57
CA GLY A 282 0.54 -4.34 -12.32
C GLY A 282 -0.59 -3.34 -12.15
N ALA A 283 -0.35 -2.05 -12.46
CA ALA A 283 -1.38 -1.02 -12.45
C ALA A 283 -2.54 -1.36 -13.41
N ARG A 284 -2.23 -1.79 -14.65
CA ARG A 284 -3.24 -2.23 -15.61
C ARG A 284 -4.02 -3.44 -15.07
N ARG A 285 -3.33 -4.47 -14.58
CA ARG A 285 -3.96 -5.69 -14.07
C ARG A 285 -4.93 -5.38 -12.93
N TYR A 286 -4.45 -4.62 -11.95
CA TYR A 286 -5.23 -4.14 -10.82
C TYR A 286 -6.48 -3.37 -11.26
N LEU A 287 -6.33 -2.42 -12.19
CA LEU A 287 -7.45 -1.63 -12.74
C LEU A 287 -8.49 -2.52 -13.44
N THR A 288 -8.07 -3.62 -14.06
CA THR A 288 -8.97 -4.55 -14.75
C THR A 288 -9.62 -5.61 -13.85
N SER A 289 -8.97 -6.01 -12.75
CA SER A 289 -9.44 -7.11 -11.89
C SER A 289 -10.16 -6.63 -10.62
N GLU A 290 -9.73 -5.52 -10.01
CA GLU A 290 -10.17 -5.11 -8.68
C GLU A 290 -11.13 -3.91 -8.68
N VAL A 291 -11.17 -3.12 -9.77
CA VAL A 291 -12.03 -1.92 -9.84
C VAL A 291 -13.43 -2.28 -10.35
N PRO A 292 -14.52 -1.95 -9.62
CA PRO A 292 -15.88 -2.24 -10.06
C PRO A 292 -16.24 -1.59 -11.40
N ALA A 293 -16.96 -2.31 -12.26
CA ALA A 293 -17.33 -1.85 -13.60
C ALA A 293 -18.17 -0.54 -13.60
N GLY A 294 -18.84 -0.20 -12.50
CA GLY A 294 -19.58 1.06 -12.34
C GLY A 294 -18.71 2.32 -12.24
N SER A 295 -17.40 2.16 -12.12
CA SER A 295 -16.39 3.24 -12.03
C SER A 295 -15.68 3.52 -13.37
N LEU A 296 -16.14 2.88 -14.47
CA LEU A 296 -15.51 2.85 -15.82
C LEU A 296 -15.14 4.20 -16.49
N PRO A 297 -15.87 5.32 -16.30
CA PRO A 297 -15.48 6.59 -16.91
C PRO A 297 -14.11 7.10 -16.42
N ALA A 298 -13.77 6.83 -15.15
CA ALA A 298 -12.46 7.14 -14.57
C ALA A 298 -11.35 6.26 -15.17
N LEU A 299 -11.67 5.04 -15.57
CA LEU A 299 -10.76 4.10 -16.24
C LEU A 299 -10.47 4.50 -17.69
N ILE A 300 -11.44 5.07 -18.42
CA ILE A 300 -11.21 5.58 -19.78
C ILE A 300 -10.34 6.85 -19.74
N ALA A 301 -10.59 7.75 -18.78
CA ALA A 301 -9.73 8.91 -18.56
C ALA A 301 -8.31 8.49 -18.11
N ALA A 302 -8.19 7.53 -17.18
CA ALA A 302 -6.89 6.97 -16.78
C ALA A 302 -6.19 6.26 -17.95
N SER A 303 -6.91 5.50 -18.78
CA SER A 303 -6.33 4.82 -19.95
C SER A 303 -5.88 5.79 -21.04
N ALA A 304 -6.63 6.88 -21.26
CA ALA A 304 -6.24 7.96 -22.17
C ALA A 304 -5.03 8.75 -21.65
N VAL A 305 -4.97 9.01 -20.34
CA VAL A 305 -3.82 9.63 -19.67
C VAL A 305 -2.60 8.73 -19.71
N LEU A 306 -2.74 7.43 -19.44
CA LEU A 306 -1.67 6.42 -19.51
C LEU A 306 -1.16 6.21 -20.94
N ALA A 307 -2.03 6.25 -21.94
CA ALA A 307 -1.64 6.18 -23.37
C ALA A 307 -0.90 7.44 -23.82
N LEU A 308 -1.37 8.62 -23.40
CA LEU A 308 -0.70 9.90 -23.67
C LEU A 308 0.65 9.98 -22.93
N GLN A 309 0.72 9.45 -21.71
CA GLN A 309 1.93 9.32 -20.91
C GLN A 309 2.94 8.32 -21.49
N ARG A 310 2.51 7.23 -22.14
CA ARG A 310 3.45 6.28 -22.79
C ARG A 310 4.25 6.89 -23.95
N LEU A 311 3.72 7.95 -24.58
CA LEU A 311 4.39 8.68 -25.66
C LEU A 311 5.27 9.84 -25.16
N VAL A 312 4.97 10.35 -23.95
CA VAL A 312 5.58 11.58 -23.41
C VAL A 312 6.57 11.28 -22.28
N LEU A 313 6.29 10.30 -21.42
CA LEU A 313 7.12 9.99 -20.24
C LEU A 313 8.50 9.42 -20.57
N PRO A 314 8.71 8.53 -21.55
CA PRO A 314 10.07 8.09 -21.91
C PRO A 314 10.94 9.28 -22.33
N PHE A 315 10.35 10.28 -22.99
CA PHE A 315 11.06 11.49 -23.39
C PHE A 315 11.41 12.38 -22.18
N PHE A 316 10.48 12.60 -21.25
CA PHE A 316 10.78 13.35 -20.01
C PHE A 316 11.72 12.61 -19.05
N HIS A 317 11.59 11.30 -18.88
CA HIS A 317 12.51 10.52 -18.06
C HIS A 317 13.92 10.46 -18.65
N TRP A 318 14.03 10.48 -19.99
CA TRP A 318 15.33 10.55 -20.65
C TRP A 318 15.96 11.95 -20.55
N MET A 319 15.15 13.01 -20.50
CA MET A 319 15.62 14.39 -20.29
C MET A 319 15.84 14.76 -18.81
N ASP A 320 15.25 14.02 -17.88
CA ASP A 320 15.44 14.22 -16.44
C ASP A 320 16.71 13.51 -15.96
N ASP A 321 17.84 14.23 -16.07
CA ASP A 321 19.14 13.76 -15.62
C ASP A 321 19.33 13.87 -14.10
N THR A 322 18.31 14.28 -13.35
CA THR A 322 18.40 14.46 -11.89
C THR A 322 18.06 13.20 -11.09
N ARG A 323 17.39 12.21 -11.70
CA ARG A 323 16.95 10.97 -11.01
C ARG A 323 17.26 9.71 -11.81
N ALA A 324 17.70 8.66 -11.13
CA ALA A 324 18.02 7.37 -11.75
C ALA A 324 16.81 6.73 -12.44
N PHE A 325 17.04 6.11 -13.60
CA PHE A 325 16.02 5.35 -14.33
C PHE A 325 16.62 4.00 -14.81
N GLY A 326 16.30 2.92 -14.09
CA GLY A 326 16.94 1.63 -14.33
C GLY A 326 18.45 1.69 -14.07
N SER A 327 19.25 1.32 -15.06
CA SER A 327 20.73 1.41 -14.99
C SER A 327 21.27 2.82 -15.30
N LEU A 328 20.43 3.76 -15.76
CA LEU A 328 20.84 5.12 -16.08
C LEU A 328 20.97 5.92 -14.77
N ARG A 329 22.20 6.34 -14.47
CA ARG A 329 22.51 7.16 -13.29
C ARG A 329 22.23 8.64 -13.58
N PRO A 330 21.77 9.40 -12.57
CA PRO A 330 21.64 10.84 -12.69
C PRO A 330 23.03 11.47 -12.88
N ARG A 331 23.07 12.60 -13.56
CA ARG A 331 24.29 13.38 -13.75
C ARG A 331 24.71 13.91 -12.39
N SER A 332 25.92 13.55 -11.93
CA SER A 332 26.42 14.00 -10.63
C SER A 332 26.37 15.53 -10.55
N ARG A 333 25.62 16.06 -9.59
CA ARG A 333 25.90 17.41 -9.10
C ARG A 333 27.26 17.29 -8.43
N ASP A 334 28.29 17.74 -9.13
CA ASP A 334 29.62 17.91 -8.58
C ASP A 334 29.52 18.49 -7.18
N GLN A 335 30.25 17.84 -6.30
CA GLN A 335 30.75 18.28 -5.02
C GLN A 335 31.26 19.73 -5.12
N LYS A 336 30.35 20.69 -5.05
CA LYS A 336 30.63 22.07 -4.67
C LYS A 336 30.29 22.22 -3.21
N ASP A 337 31.13 21.62 -2.37
CA ASP A 337 31.55 22.29 -1.15
C ASP A 337 32.94 21.82 -0.73
N GLY A 338 33.85 22.79 -0.65
CA GLY A 338 34.98 22.76 0.25
C GLY A 338 36.27 22.09 -0.23
N ARG A 339 37.06 22.83 -1.01
CA ARG A 339 38.48 22.91 -0.70
C ARG A 339 38.62 23.42 0.75
N ARG A 340 39.23 22.63 1.62
CA ARG A 340 40.44 23.00 2.36
C ARG A 340 41.16 21.73 2.81
#